data_AF-A0A7X9IHG7-F1
#
_entry.id   AF-A0A7X9IHG7-F1
#
_cell.length_a   1.000
_cell.length_b   1.000
_cell.length_c   1.000
_cell.angle_alpha   90.00
_cell.angle_beta   90.00
_cell.angle_gamma   90.00
#
_symmetry.space_group_name_H-M   'P 1'
#
loop_
_entity.id
_entity.type
_entity.pdbx_description
1 polymer ?
#
loop_
_entity_poly.entity_id
_entity_poly.type
_entity_poly.pdbx_seq_one_letter_code
_entity_poly.pdbx_strand_id
1 'polypeptide(L)'
;MISVRVRRPRGRQDIWEAVRALAHKGVKVTDKSICAESRCNDADVRLYTRCLVKAGFLALVPGETPRVYALIRDNGREAPRVRRDGTICPPTRRENMWRTMRRLGVFSATTLAVVASTEEVHVKESDAVDYLKHLFRAGYLAVVQPAKEKGQGRTLYRLVK
;
A
#
# COMPACT_ATOMS: atom_id res chain seq x y z
N MET A 1 -15.32 17.65 -18.73
CA MET A 1 -14.74 16.88 -17.59
C MET A 1 -13.29 16.53 -17.97
N ILE A 2 -12.32 17.33 -17.54
CA ILE A 2 -10.92 17.16 -17.95
C ILE A 2 -10.33 16.00 -17.16
N SER A 3 -10.25 14.83 -17.79
CA SER A 3 -9.49 13.69 -17.26
C SER A 3 -8.02 14.04 -17.31
N VAL A 4 -7.50 14.66 -16.25
CA VAL A 4 -6.07 14.83 -16.04
C VAL A 4 -5.44 13.45 -15.97
N ARG A 5 -4.80 13.01 -17.07
CA ARG A 5 -3.93 11.84 -17.05
C ARG A 5 -2.68 12.23 -16.26
N VAL A 6 -2.77 12.16 -14.93
CA VAL A 6 -1.59 12.19 -14.06
C VAL A 6 -0.70 11.04 -14.53
N ARG A 7 0.45 11.36 -15.10
CA ARG A 7 1.43 10.37 -15.55
C ARG A 7 2.00 9.72 -14.28
N ARG A 8 1.39 8.61 -13.84
CA ARG A 8 1.87 7.85 -12.69
C ARG A 8 3.32 7.40 -12.96
N PRO A 9 4.22 7.50 -11.97
CA PRO A 9 5.55 6.95 -12.12
C PRO A 9 5.44 5.45 -12.36
N ARG A 10 6.04 5.00 -13.48
CA ARG A 10 6.02 3.60 -13.89
C ARG A 10 6.74 2.75 -12.84
N GLY A 11 6.14 1.65 -12.43
CA GLY A 11 6.76 0.76 -11.46
C GLY A 11 5.93 -0.46 -11.11
N ARG A 12 6.16 -0.98 -9.90
CA ARG A 12 5.50 -2.19 -9.38
C ARG A 12 3.97 -2.11 -9.44
N GLN A 13 3.41 -0.91 -9.25
CA GLN A 13 1.97 -0.67 -9.32
C GLN A 13 1.41 -0.94 -10.72
N ASP A 14 2.03 -0.42 -11.77
CA ASP A 14 1.57 -0.63 -13.15
C ASP A 14 1.73 -2.09 -13.58
N ILE A 15 2.83 -2.74 -13.16
CA ILE A 15 3.05 -4.16 -13.42
C ILE A 15 1.96 -5.01 -12.76
N TRP A 16 1.61 -4.71 -11.51
CA TRP A 16 0.56 -5.43 -10.78
C TRP A 16 -0.83 -5.21 -11.38
N GLU A 17 -1.18 -3.96 -11.72
CA GLU A 17 -2.44 -3.64 -12.40
C GLU A 17 -2.53 -4.37 -13.76
N ALA A 18 -1.43 -4.44 -14.52
CA ALA A 18 -1.36 -5.19 -15.77
C ALA A 18 -1.57 -6.70 -15.57
N VAL A 19 -0.88 -7.31 -14.61
CA VAL A 19 -1.05 -8.73 -14.26
C VAL A 19 -2.51 -9.03 -13.93
N ARG A 20 -3.14 -8.23 -13.08
CA ARG A 20 -4.55 -8.40 -12.71
C ARG A 20 -5.49 -8.21 -13.90
N ALA A 21 -5.27 -7.18 -14.71
CA ALA A 21 -6.08 -6.90 -15.88
C ALA A 21 -6.01 -8.06 -16.90
N LEU A 22 -4.80 -8.58 -17.17
CA LEU A 22 -4.61 -9.72 -18.07
C LEU A 22 -5.26 -11.00 -17.53
N ALA A 23 -5.06 -11.28 -16.24
CA ALA A 23 -5.66 -12.45 -15.58
C ALA A 23 -7.19 -12.39 -15.60
N HIS A 24 -7.80 -11.24 -15.29
CA HIS A 24 -9.26 -11.07 -15.31
C HIS A 24 -9.83 -11.12 -16.73
N LYS A 25 -9.07 -10.70 -17.74
CA LYS A 25 -9.46 -10.84 -19.17
C LYS A 25 -9.29 -12.26 -19.70
N GLY A 26 -8.73 -13.20 -18.92
CA GLY A 26 -8.40 -14.55 -19.38
C GLY A 26 -7.26 -14.61 -20.39
N VAL A 27 -6.46 -13.56 -20.50
CA VAL A 27 -5.31 -13.49 -21.43
C VAL A 27 -4.10 -14.14 -20.75
N LYS A 28 -3.30 -14.90 -21.53
CA LYS A 28 -2.03 -15.46 -21.04
C LYS A 28 -1.14 -14.36 -20.46
N VAL A 29 -0.87 -14.45 -19.15
CA VAL A 29 0.01 -13.53 -18.43
C VAL A 29 1.45 -13.95 -18.70
N THR A 30 2.18 -13.17 -19.48
CA THR A 30 3.57 -13.42 -19.87
C THR A 30 4.38 -12.15 -19.64
N ASP A 31 5.71 -12.24 -19.55
CA ASP A 31 6.54 -11.04 -19.40
C ASP A 31 6.28 -10.02 -20.52
N LYS A 32 6.10 -10.50 -21.76
CA LYS A 32 5.76 -9.64 -22.93
C LYS A 32 4.38 -9.00 -22.81
N SER A 33 3.33 -9.76 -22.45
CA SER A 33 1.97 -9.18 -22.33
C SER A 33 1.90 -8.17 -21.17
N ILE A 34 2.62 -8.43 -20.08
CA ILE A 34 2.78 -7.49 -18.97
C ILE A 34 3.52 -6.23 -19.41
N CYS A 35 4.64 -6.34 -20.15
CA CYS A 35 5.38 -5.17 -20.66
C CYS A 35 4.49 -4.29 -21.56
N ALA A 36 3.70 -4.91 -22.44
CA ALA A 36 2.81 -4.21 -23.35
C ALA A 36 1.71 -3.42 -22.60
N GLU A 37 1.09 -4.03 -21.58
CA GLU A 37 0.02 -3.41 -20.80
C GLU A 37 0.55 -2.37 -19.79
N SER A 38 1.59 -2.72 -19.02
CA SER A 38 2.17 -1.83 -17.99
C SER A 38 3.04 -0.70 -18.54
N ARG A 39 3.58 -0.86 -19.76
CA ARG A 39 4.57 0.04 -20.37
C ARG A 39 5.86 0.17 -19.54
N CYS A 40 6.12 -0.78 -18.66
CA CYS A 40 7.39 -0.92 -17.95
C CYS A 40 8.44 -1.59 -18.84
N ASN A 41 9.71 -1.40 -18.52
CA ASN A 41 10.77 -2.13 -19.20
C ASN A 41 10.79 -3.60 -18.75
N ASP A 42 11.37 -4.42 -19.60
CA ASP A 42 11.42 -5.87 -19.47
C ASP A 42 12.28 -6.35 -18.27
N ALA A 43 13.30 -5.57 -17.88
CA ALA A 43 14.09 -5.86 -16.69
C ALA A 43 13.29 -5.71 -15.39
N ASP A 44 12.51 -4.64 -15.25
CA ASP A 44 11.66 -4.37 -14.09
C ASP A 44 10.50 -5.36 -13.99
N VAL A 45 9.89 -5.70 -15.14
CA VAL A 45 8.84 -6.72 -15.22
C VAL A 45 9.37 -8.06 -14.73
N ARG A 46 10.47 -8.56 -15.30
CA ARG A 46 11.07 -9.84 -14.89
C ARG A 46 11.51 -9.87 -13.44
N LEU A 47 12.08 -8.77 -12.94
CA LEU A 47 12.52 -8.68 -11.55
C LEU A 47 11.30 -8.81 -10.64
N TYR A 48 10.23 -8.08 -10.92
CA TYR A 48 9.06 -8.06 -10.05
C TYR A 48 8.21 -9.33 -10.17
N THR A 49 7.99 -9.89 -11.37
CA THR A 49 7.30 -11.18 -11.54
C THR A 49 8.02 -12.29 -10.81
N ARG A 50 9.36 -12.33 -10.82
CA ARG A 50 10.14 -13.26 -10.00
C ARG A 50 9.90 -13.09 -8.50
N CYS A 51 9.83 -11.85 -8.01
CA CYS A 51 9.54 -11.59 -6.60
C CYS A 51 8.12 -12.04 -6.24
N LEU A 52 7.15 -11.80 -7.12
CA LEU A 52 5.76 -12.22 -6.94
C LEU A 52 5.60 -13.74 -6.96
N VAL A 53 6.37 -14.46 -7.79
CA VAL A 53 6.39 -15.92 -7.80
C VAL A 53 6.93 -16.46 -6.48
N LYS A 54 8.08 -15.94 -6.01
CA LYS A 54 8.65 -16.36 -4.71
C LYS A 54 7.73 -16.06 -3.53
N ALA A 55 7.00 -14.95 -3.60
CA ALA A 55 6.06 -14.54 -2.57
C ALA A 55 4.68 -15.24 -2.68
N GLY A 56 4.49 -16.13 -3.65
CA GLY A 56 3.24 -16.90 -3.83
C GLY A 56 2.07 -16.11 -4.40
N PHE A 57 2.28 -14.93 -4.96
CA PHE A 57 1.23 -14.18 -5.66
C PHE A 57 1.02 -14.70 -7.09
N LEU A 58 2.10 -15.15 -7.73
CA LEU A 58 2.09 -15.77 -9.05
C LEU A 58 2.64 -17.20 -8.98
N ALA A 59 2.23 -18.06 -9.90
CA ALA A 59 2.89 -19.34 -10.16
C ALA A 59 3.24 -19.45 -11.64
N LEU A 60 4.36 -20.10 -11.96
CA LEU A 60 4.69 -20.45 -13.33
C LEU A 60 3.83 -21.65 -13.76
N VAL A 61 3.20 -21.54 -14.92
CA VAL A 61 2.49 -22.66 -15.56
C VAL A 61 3.53 -23.61 -16.17
N PRO A 62 3.61 -24.88 -15.76
CA PRO A 62 4.57 -25.84 -16.29
C PRO A 62 4.37 -26.10 -17.78
N GLY A 63 5.46 -26.32 -18.52
CA GLY A 63 5.42 -26.70 -19.94
C GLY A 63 5.09 -25.59 -20.94
N GLU A 64 4.78 -24.37 -20.49
CA GLU A 64 4.48 -23.24 -21.36
C GLU A 64 5.76 -22.48 -21.77
N THR A 65 5.93 -22.30 -23.09
CA THR A 65 6.95 -21.42 -23.67
C THR A 65 6.28 -20.41 -24.63
N PRO A 66 6.44 -19.08 -24.42
CA PRO A 66 7.18 -18.41 -23.33
C PRO A 66 6.54 -18.65 -21.95
N ARG A 67 7.26 -18.29 -20.87
CA ARG A 67 6.79 -18.43 -19.49
C ARG A 67 5.42 -17.76 -19.31
N VAL A 68 4.43 -18.56 -18.89
CA VAL A 68 3.09 -18.10 -18.52
C VAL A 68 2.97 -18.12 -17.00
N TYR A 69 2.37 -17.08 -16.44
CA TYR A 69 2.09 -16.95 -15.02
C TYR A 69 0.60 -17.12 -14.75
N ALA A 70 0.25 -17.84 -13.69
CA ALA A 70 -1.08 -17.88 -13.12
C ALA A 70 -1.16 -16.94 -11.91
N LEU A 71 -2.23 -16.15 -11.81
CA LEU A 71 -2.50 -15.33 -10.63
C LEU A 71 -3.10 -16.22 -9.53
N ILE A 72 -2.29 -16.50 -8.50
CA ILE A 72 -2.68 -17.41 -7.41
C ILE A 72 -3.34 -16.65 -6.27
N ARG A 73 -2.79 -15.48 -5.92
CA ARG A 73 -3.29 -14.63 -4.85
C ARG A 73 -3.45 -13.21 -5.35
N ASP A 74 -4.67 -12.70 -5.32
CA ASP A 74 -4.94 -11.29 -5.64
C ASP A 74 -4.85 -10.41 -4.38
N ASN A 75 -3.87 -9.51 -4.35
CA ASN A 75 -3.71 -8.47 -3.32
C ASN A 75 -4.64 -7.25 -3.50
N GLY A 76 -5.55 -7.32 -4.47
CA GLY A 76 -6.46 -6.24 -4.82
C GLY A 76 -5.75 -5.12 -5.56
N ARG A 77 -6.21 -3.88 -5.36
CA ARG A 77 -5.73 -2.72 -6.12
C ARG A 77 -4.25 -2.42 -5.88
N GLU A 78 -3.77 -2.59 -4.66
CA GLU A 78 -2.42 -2.18 -4.26
C GLU A 78 -1.41 -3.27 -4.60
N ALA A 79 -0.30 -2.90 -5.23
CA ALA A 79 0.76 -3.84 -5.57
C ALA A 79 1.39 -4.46 -4.31
N PRO A 80 1.58 -5.79 -4.26
CA PRO A 80 2.28 -6.45 -3.18
C PRO A 80 3.66 -5.86 -2.96
N ARG A 81 3.91 -5.38 -1.74
CA ARG A 81 5.25 -4.95 -1.33
C ARG A 81 6.06 -6.20 -1.00
N VAL A 82 6.82 -6.69 -1.97
CA VAL A 82 7.67 -7.87 -1.82
C VAL A 82 9.15 -7.54 -1.99
N ARG A 83 10.00 -8.24 -1.25
CA ARG A 83 11.47 -8.23 -1.37
C ARG A 83 11.93 -9.24 -2.43
N ARG A 84 13.23 -9.21 -2.79
CA ARG A 84 13.83 -10.07 -3.83
C ARG A 84 13.90 -11.55 -3.45
N ASP A 85 13.89 -11.83 -2.16
CA ASP A 85 13.83 -13.17 -1.55
C ASP A 85 12.40 -13.74 -1.54
N GLY A 86 11.37 -12.92 -1.79
CA GLY A 86 9.96 -13.31 -1.70
C GLY A 86 9.29 -12.90 -0.38
N THR A 87 10.04 -12.33 0.57
CA THR A 87 9.49 -11.86 1.83
C THR A 87 8.49 -10.72 1.59
N ILE A 88 7.28 -10.86 2.13
CA ILE A 88 6.24 -9.83 2.09
C ILE A 88 6.60 -8.75 3.11
N CYS A 89 6.69 -7.50 2.68
CA CYS A 89 6.92 -6.39 3.58
C CYS A 89 5.66 -6.09 4.38
N PRO A 90 5.76 -5.90 5.71
CA PRO A 90 4.63 -5.47 6.50
C PRO A 90 4.18 -4.06 6.08
N PRO A 91 2.93 -3.67 6.43
CA PRO A 91 2.44 -2.32 6.23
C PRO A 91 3.37 -1.26 6.84
N THR A 92 3.34 -0.05 6.31
CA THR A 92 4.09 1.05 6.93
C THR A 92 3.41 1.51 8.22
N ARG A 93 4.18 2.09 9.16
CA ARG A 93 3.62 2.71 10.38
C ARG A 93 2.51 3.71 10.05
N ARG A 94 2.68 4.50 8.99
CA ARG A 94 1.70 5.48 8.52
C ARG A 94 0.44 4.83 7.96
N GLU A 95 0.56 3.74 7.20
CA GLU A 95 -0.59 2.95 6.73
C GLU A 95 -1.38 2.36 7.90
N ASN A 96 -0.70 1.81 8.91
CA ASN A 96 -1.35 1.29 10.11
C ASN A 96 -2.10 2.40 10.86
N MET A 97 -1.45 3.54 11.09
CA MET A 97 -2.11 4.69 11.73
C MET A 97 -3.31 5.17 10.90
N TRP A 98 -3.18 5.32 9.59
CA TRP A 98 -4.26 5.77 8.71
C TRP A 98 -5.45 4.81 8.71
N ARG A 99 -5.21 3.49 8.63
CA ARG A 99 -6.25 2.47 8.74
C ARG A 99 -6.94 2.52 10.11
N THR A 100 -6.17 2.73 11.17
CA THR A 100 -6.66 2.81 12.55
C THR A 100 -7.53 4.05 12.78
N MET A 101 -7.11 5.22 12.30
CA MET A 101 -7.88 6.47 12.42
C MET A 101 -9.28 6.36 11.80
N ARG A 102 -9.40 5.69 10.65
CA ARG A 102 -10.70 5.44 10.01
C ARG A 102 -11.64 4.56 10.84
N ARG A 103 -11.11 3.76 11.77
CA ARG A 103 -11.90 2.89 12.65
C ARG A 103 -12.24 3.57 13.99
N LEU A 104 -11.29 4.34 14.56
CA LEU A 104 -11.43 4.93 15.90
C LEU A 104 -12.43 6.10 15.97
N GLY A 105 -12.66 6.82 14.87
CA GLY A 105 -13.56 7.99 14.85
C GLY A 105 -12.96 9.22 15.54
N VAL A 106 -12.77 9.16 16.87
CA VAL A 106 -12.10 10.18 17.69
C VAL A 106 -10.90 9.54 18.41
N PHE A 107 -9.74 10.20 18.38
CA PHE A 107 -8.50 9.61 18.91
C PHE A 107 -7.47 10.67 19.31
N SER A 108 -6.58 10.30 20.24
CA SER A 108 -5.36 11.05 20.57
C SER A 108 -4.13 10.39 19.93
N ALA A 109 -2.99 11.10 19.91
CA ALA A 109 -1.72 10.53 19.43
C ALA A 109 -1.32 9.27 20.21
N THR A 110 -1.46 9.27 21.54
CA THR A 110 -1.18 8.11 22.39
C THR A 110 -2.07 6.92 22.03
N THR A 111 -3.39 7.13 21.94
CA THR A 111 -4.33 6.07 21.61
C THR A 111 -4.06 5.51 20.23
N LEU A 112 -3.77 6.39 19.27
CA LEU A 112 -3.43 5.99 17.91
C LEU A 112 -2.15 5.15 17.86
N ALA A 113 -1.10 5.54 18.57
CA ALA A 113 0.16 4.81 18.61
C ALA A 113 -0.01 3.39 19.19
N VAL A 114 -0.79 3.25 20.26
CA VAL A 114 -1.09 1.95 20.88
C VAL A 114 -1.88 1.06 19.94
N VAL A 115 -3.01 1.56 19.41
CA VAL A 115 -3.94 0.73 18.61
C VAL A 115 -3.38 0.44 17.21
N ALA A 116 -2.58 1.34 16.64
CA ALA A 116 -1.95 1.13 15.33
C ALA A 116 -0.69 0.24 15.38
N SER A 117 -0.17 -0.06 16.58
CA SER A 117 0.96 -0.96 16.74
C SER A 117 0.53 -2.41 16.56
N THR A 118 1.33 -3.18 15.82
CA THR A 118 1.20 -4.64 15.71
C THR A 118 2.51 -5.29 16.15
N GLU A 119 2.52 -6.61 16.29
CA GLU A 119 3.73 -7.38 16.60
C GLU A 119 4.87 -7.11 15.61
N GLU A 120 4.53 -6.93 14.32
CA GLU A 120 5.49 -6.70 13.24
C GLU A 120 5.86 -5.21 13.08
N VAL A 121 4.96 -4.30 13.48
CA VAL A 121 5.09 -2.86 13.22
C VAL A 121 4.74 -2.07 14.47
N HIS A 122 5.77 -1.71 15.25
CA HIS A 122 5.63 -0.81 16.38
C HIS A 122 5.57 0.66 15.95
N VAL A 123 4.60 1.41 16.50
CA VAL A 123 4.39 2.84 16.26
C VAL A 123 4.76 3.60 17.54
N LYS A 124 5.77 4.46 17.47
CA LYS A 124 6.11 5.36 18.58
C LYS A 124 5.09 6.48 18.69
N GLU A 125 4.80 6.92 19.91
CA GLU A 125 3.92 8.08 20.13
C GLU A 125 4.44 9.35 19.45
N SER A 126 5.76 9.56 19.43
CA SER A 126 6.38 10.68 18.70
C SER A 126 6.08 10.66 17.20
N ASP A 127 6.08 9.48 16.57
CA ASP A 127 5.74 9.32 15.15
C ASP A 127 4.26 9.64 14.91
N ALA A 128 3.38 9.27 15.84
CA ALA A 128 1.97 9.60 15.78
C ALA A 128 1.71 11.10 15.94
N VAL A 129 2.38 11.76 16.89
CA VAL A 129 2.29 13.22 17.08
C VAL A 129 2.70 13.97 15.80
N ASP A 130 3.85 13.62 15.23
CA ASP A 130 4.35 14.25 14.01
C ASP A 130 3.38 14.03 12.83
N TYR A 131 2.91 12.79 12.66
CA TYR A 131 1.98 12.46 11.59
C TYR A 131 0.63 13.20 11.70
N LEU A 132 0.05 13.26 12.90
CA LEU A 132 -1.21 13.98 13.16
C LEU A 132 -1.04 15.49 12.94
N LYS A 133 0.09 16.07 13.35
CA LYS A 133 0.42 17.47 13.10
C LYS A 133 0.41 17.79 11.60
N HIS A 134 1.03 16.94 10.78
CA HIS A 134 1.05 17.12 9.33
C HIS A 134 -0.34 16.95 8.69
N LEU A 135 -1.11 15.94 9.10
CA LEU A 135 -2.46 15.73 8.60
C LEU A 135 -3.43 16.85 8.99
N PHE A 136 -3.32 17.36 10.22
CA PHE A 136 -4.11 18.50 10.68
C PHE A 136 -3.80 19.75 9.85
N ARG A 137 -2.52 20.07 9.64
CA ARG A 137 -2.09 21.19 8.78
C ARG A 137 -2.58 21.05 7.33
N ALA A 138 -2.68 19.81 6.84
CA ALA A 138 -3.20 19.52 5.51
C ALA A 138 -4.74 19.49 5.44
N GLY A 139 -5.45 19.73 6.55
CA GLY A 139 -6.91 19.80 6.59
C GLY A 139 -7.64 18.45 6.68
N TYR A 140 -6.92 17.33 6.83
CA TYR A 140 -7.55 16.01 6.96
C TYR A 140 -8.14 15.73 8.33
N LEU A 141 -7.77 16.52 9.35
CA LEU A 141 -8.20 16.34 10.73
C LEU A 141 -8.84 17.60 11.29
N ALA A 142 -9.82 17.40 12.17
CA ALA A 142 -10.40 18.45 13.01
C ALA A 142 -10.08 18.15 14.48
N VAL A 143 -9.78 19.20 15.25
CA VAL A 143 -9.64 19.10 16.71
C VAL A 143 -11.04 19.03 17.31
N VAL A 144 -11.31 17.94 18.01
CA VAL A 144 -12.54 17.74 18.79
C VAL A 144 -12.39 18.36 20.17
N GLN A 145 -11.20 18.20 20.77
CA GLN A 145 -10.87 18.76 22.06
C GLN A 145 -9.39 19.15 22.07
N PRO A 146 -9.06 20.43 22.33
CA PRO A 146 -7.67 20.85 22.51
C PRO A 146 -7.11 20.30 23.82
N ALA A 147 -5.79 20.10 23.89
CA ALA A 147 -5.11 19.88 25.16
C ALA A 147 -5.37 21.06 26.12
N LYS A 148 -5.50 20.78 27.43
CA LYS A 148 -5.59 21.84 28.43
C LYS A 148 -4.23 22.54 28.58
N GLU A 149 -4.26 23.78 29.06
CA GLU A 149 -3.06 24.60 29.28
C GLU A 149 -2.03 23.89 30.20
N LYS A 150 -0.75 24.26 30.04
CA LYS A 150 0.41 23.68 30.75
C LYS A 150 0.69 22.19 30.48
N GLY A 151 0.36 21.69 29.28
CA GLY A 151 0.72 20.33 28.86
C GLY A 151 -0.07 19.20 29.55
N GLN A 152 -1.08 19.55 30.35
CA GLN A 152 -1.92 18.60 31.05
C GLN A 152 -3.18 18.27 30.24
N GLY A 153 -3.00 17.56 29.13
CA GLY A 153 -4.13 17.06 28.34
C GLY A 153 -3.72 16.52 26.99
N ARG A 154 -4.52 15.61 26.44
CA ARG A 154 -4.32 15.07 25.09
C ARG A 154 -5.26 15.76 24.12
N THR A 155 -4.74 16.27 23.02
CA THR A 155 -5.57 16.75 21.92
C THR A 155 -6.29 15.56 21.27
N LEU A 156 -7.61 15.67 21.14
CA LEU A 156 -8.44 14.71 20.44
C LEU A 156 -8.72 15.20 19.03
N TYR A 157 -8.48 14.32 18.07
CA TYR A 157 -8.70 14.55 16.65
C TYR A 157 -9.82 13.65 16.13
N ARG A 158 -10.45 14.09 15.04
CA ARG A 158 -11.29 13.25 14.17
C ARG A 158 -10.92 13.48 12.71
N LEU A 159 -11.14 12.49 11.85
CA LEU A 159 -11.04 12.68 10.40
C LEU A 159 -12.15 13.61 9.90
N VAL A 160 -11.78 14.54 9.03
CA VAL A 160 -12.73 15.36 8.27
C VAL A 160 -13.21 14.51 7.09
N LYS A 161 -14.53 14.35 6.96
CA LYS A 161 -15.17 13.58 5.87
C LYS A 161 -14.90 14.22 4.52
#